data_AF-A0A7S4JXJ9-F1
#
_entry.id   AF-A0A7S4JXJ9-F1
#
_cell.length_a   1.000
_cell.length_b   1.000
_cell.length_c   1.000
_cell.angle_alpha   90.00
_cell.angle_beta   90.00
_cell.angle_gamma   90.00
#
_symmetry.space_group_name_H-M   'P 1'
#
loop_
_entity.id
_entity.type
_entity.pdbx_description
1 polymer ?
#
loop_
_entity_poly.entity_id
_entity_poly.type
_entity_poly.pdbx_seq_one_letter_code
_entity_poly.pdbx_strand_id
1 'polypeptide(L)'
;EGRRGGSARPSLLRTGVNRRVARDYTVWTHVIRDRIFPGQTHMTRQYFLTDRYVHTAEHAKKWVDETVSGMMYDYADSDDGRDLKLYVSFDGSSFAMIADEEECLDPCSALKCTGRSTPEKGYAPFFYIACGPKAYFGPDKYHFAPVDDDENGGIVRPYLCDDEGGDPSTEPQWRLMGYFSVEETGECAIPKGAQYNENLCDHTPAESRKLGSSQSAS
;
A
#
# COMPACT_ATOMS: atom_id res chain seq x y z
N GLU A 1 4.82 -40.93 8.07
CA GLU A 1 6.19 -40.38 7.98
C GLU A 1 6.20 -39.24 6.96
N GLY A 2 6.13 -38.00 7.43
CA GLY A 2 6.02 -36.81 6.57
C GLY A 2 7.38 -36.20 6.27
N ARG A 3 7.68 -36.00 4.98
CA ARG A 3 8.92 -35.39 4.47
C ARG A 3 9.14 -33.99 5.08
N ARG A 4 10.00 -33.91 6.09
CA ARG A 4 10.78 -32.69 6.39
C ARG A 4 11.92 -32.62 5.39
N GLY A 5 11.91 -31.62 4.51
CA GLY A 5 12.94 -31.49 3.49
C GLY A 5 12.90 -30.20 2.68
N GLY A 6 12.40 -29.10 3.24
CA GLY A 6 12.71 -27.77 2.70
C GLY A 6 14.11 -27.40 3.16
N SER A 7 15.08 -27.40 2.24
CA SER A 7 16.42 -26.86 2.50
C SER A 7 16.28 -25.38 2.84
N ALA A 8 16.26 -25.07 4.14
CA ALA A 8 16.25 -23.69 4.62
C ALA A 8 17.55 -23.04 4.17
N ARG A 9 17.46 -22.20 3.13
CA ARG A 9 18.58 -21.35 2.74
C ARG A 9 18.87 -20.40 3.91
N PRO A 10 20.14 -20.07 4.17
CA PRO A 10 20.46 -19.18 5.28
C PRO A 10 19.81 -17.81 5.03
N SER A 11 18.85 -17.48 5.89
CA SER A 11 18.33 -16.11 5.99
C SER A 11 19.30 -15.29 6.84
N LEU A 12 19.50 -14.03 6.48
CA LEU A 12 20.43 -13.15 7.17
C LEU A 12 19.63 -12.07 7.89
N LEU A 13 19.78 -11.99 9.21
CA LEU A 13 19.39 -10.80 9.93
C LEU A 13 20.50 -9.76 9.77
N ARG A 14 20.22 -8.69 9.03
CA ARG A 14 21.10 -7.54 8.94
C ARG A 14 20.69 -6.54 10.01
N THR A 15 21.63 -6.21 10.88
CA THR A 15 21.49 -5.10 11.83
C THR A 15 22.43 -3.98 11.41
N GLY A 16 21.97 -2.74 11.54
CA GLY A 16 22.79 -1.57 11.31
C GLY A 16 22.78 -0.71 12.56
N VAL A 17 23.92 -0.66 13.27
CA VAL A 17 24.15 0.34 14.33
C VAL A 17 24.85 1.53 13.71
N ASN A 18 24.28 2.70 13.93
CA ASN A 18 24.82 3.91 13.37
C ASN A 18 26.11 4.31 14.12
N ARG A 19 27.25 4.35 13.41
CA ARG A 19 28.51 4.91 13.93
C ARG A 19 28.71 6.39 13.59
N ARG A 20 27.76 7.04 12.90
CA ARG A 20 27.77 8.47 12.54
C ARG A 20 26.37 9.06 12.60
N VAL A 21 26.12 9.98 13.55
CA VAL A 21 24.96 10.87 13.85
C VAL A 21 23.79 11.06 12.85
N ALA A 22 23.87 10.68 11.57
CA ALA A 22 22.88 10.92 10.52
C ALA A 22 21.65 9.96 10.47
N ARG A 23 21.45 9.06 11.44
CA ARG A 23 20.28 8.17 11.50
C ARG A 23 19.92 7.87 12.97
N ASP A 24 18.74 8.33 13.40
CA ASP A 24 18.20 8.14 14.76
C ASP A 24 17.33 6.88 14.90
N TYR A 25 17.64 5.83 14.12
CA TYR A 25 16.91 4.57 14.16
C TYR A 25 17.84 3.37 13.92
N THR A 26 17.46 2.22 14.50
CA THR A 26 18.15 0.94 14.28
C THR A 26 17.43 0.16 13.19
N VAL A 27 18.14 -0.20 12.14
CA VAL A 27 17.57 -1.01 11.04
C VAL A 27 17.71 -2.48 11.38
N TRP A 28 16.57 -3.17 11.41
CA TRP A 28 16.48 -4.63 11.42
C TRP A 28 15.93 -5.07 10.07
N THR A 29 16.70 -5.86 9.34
CA THR A 29 16.26 -6.41 8.05
C THR A 29 16.42 -7.91 8.05
N HIS A 30 15.31 -8.63 7.88
CA HIS A 30 15.36 -10.05 7.54
C HIS A 30 15.54 -10.19 6.04
N VAL A 31 16.71 -10.67 5.62
CA VAL A 31 17.04 -10.86 4.21
C VAL A 31 16.76 -12.31 3.84
N ILE A 32 15.76 -12.47 2.99
CA ILE A 32 15.32 -13.76 2.46
C ILE A 32 15.96 -13.94 1.08
N ARG A 33 16.58 -15.09 0.85
CA ARG A 33 17.31 -15.42 -0.38
C ARG A 33 16.62 -16.53 -1.18
N ASP A 34 15.30 -16.55 -1.07
CA ASP A 34 14.49 -17.51 -1.79
C ASP A 34 14.40 -17.13 -3.27
N ARG A 35 14.43 -18.14 -4.13
CA ARG A 35 14.17 -17.93 -5.55
C ARG A 35 12.66 -17.94 -5.73
N ILE A 36 12.10 -16.74 -5.84
CA ILE A 36 10.68 -16.53 -6.12
C ILE A 36 10.51 -16.56 -7.64
N PHE A 37 9.79 -17.55 -8.16
CA PHE A 37 9.44 -17.62 -9.57
C PHE A 37 8.15 -16.81 -9.85
N PRO A 38 7.89 -16.37 -11.10
CA PRO A 38 6.63 -15.72 -11.45
C PRO A 38 5.42 -16.56 -10.99
N GLY A 39 4.43 -15.90 -10.38
CA GLY A 39 3.25 -16.56 -9.81
C GLY A 39 3.44 -17.17 -8.41
N GLN A 40 4.62 -17.05 -7.81
CA GLN A 40 4.86 -17.46 -6.43
C GLN A 40 4.91 -16.25 -5.50
N THR A 41 4.34 -16.40 -4.31
CA THR A 41 4.41 -15.39 -3.26
C THR A 41 5.16 -15.94 -2.07
N HIS A 42 6.18 -15.22 -1.62
CA HIS A 42 6.88 -15.55 -0.40
C HIS A 42 6.16 -14.87 0.78
N MET A 43 5.74 -15.65 1.76
CA MET A 43 5.10 -15.16 2.99
C MET A 43 6.07 -15.31 4.17
N THR A 44 6.20 -14.25 4.98
CA THR A 44 6.89 -14.33 6.26
C THR A 44 6.14 -13.60 7.35
N ARG A 45 6.10 -14.19 8.54
CA ARG A 45 5.59 -13.62 9.77
C ARG A 45 6.68 -13.73 10.82
N GLN A 46 7.23 -12.59 11.21
CA GLN A 46 8.33 -12.49 12.16
C GLN A 46 8.05 -11.44 13.22
N TYR A 47 8.67 -11.62 14.38
CA TYR A 47 8.54 -10.73 15.51
C TYR A 47 9.92 -10.32 15.99
N PHE A 48 10.11 -9.02 16.19
CA PHE A 48 11.31 -8.46 16.79
C PHE A 48 10.96 -7.98 18.19
N LEU A 49 11.50 -8.65 19.21
CA LEU A 49 11.34 -8.22 20.60
C LEU A 49 12.58 -7.45 21.02
N THR A 50 12.37 -6.18 21.37
CA THR A 50 13.40 -5.30 21.91
C THR A 50 13.06 -4.99 23.37
N ASP A 51 13.75 -5.64 24.30
CA ASP A 51 13.54 -5.45 25.74
C ASP A 51 14.81 -5.84 26.52
N ARG A 52 14.81 -5.63 27.84
CA ARG A 52 15.78 -6.22 28.75
C ARG A 52 15.73 -7.74 28.61
N TYR A 53 16.90 -8.34 28.44
CA TYR A 53 17.08 -9.79 28.26
C TYR A 53 16.30 -10.63 29.28
N VAL A 54 16.25 -10.17 30.54
CA VAL A 54 15.54 -10.83 31.65
C VAL A 54 14.02 -10.89 31.46
N HIS A 55 13.41 -9.97 30.72
CA HIS A 55 11.96 -9.88 30.52
C HIS A 55 11.52 -10.43 29.16
N THR A 56 12.46 -10.62 28.22
CA THR A 56 12.16 -11.04 26.84
C THR A 56 11.39 -12.36 26.80
N ALA A 57 11.75 -13.34 27.64
CA ALA A 57 11.07 -14.64 27.68
C ALA A 57 9.63 -14.56 28.21
N GLU A 58 9.35 -13.65 29.14
CA GLU A 58 8.00 -13.45 29.67
C GLU A 58 7.13 -12.69 28.66
N HIS A 59 7.69 -11.65 28.05
CA HIS A 59 6.98 -10.86 27.05
C HIS A 59 6.74 -11.63 25.75
N ALA A 60 7.65 -12.51 25.34
CA ALA A 60 7.48 -13.38 24.19
C ALA A 60 6.26 -14.30 24.30
N LYS A 61 5.84 -14.71 25.51
CA LYS A 61 4.68 -15.59 25.72
C LYS A 61 3.34 -14.98 25.30
N LYS A 62 3.26 -13.66 25.17
CA LYS A 62 2.03 -12.96 24.75
C LYS A 62 1.84 -12.97 23.22
N TRP A 63 2.84 -13.43 22.47
CA TRP A 63 2.85 -13.43 21.02
C TRP A 63 2.46 -14.82 20.51
N VAL A 64 2.07 -14.90 19.24
CA VAL A 64 1.67 -16.15 18.60
C VAL A 64 2.81 -17.17 18.64
N ASP A 65 2.44 -18.44 18.84
CA ASP A 65 3.37 -19.56 19.12
C ASP A 65 4.40 -19.84 18.02
N GLU A 66 4.23 -19.29 16.81
CA GLU A 66 5.14 -19.54 15.70
C GLU A 66 5.36 -18.35 14.76
N THR A 67 6.62 -18.19 14.37
CA THR A 67 7.03 -17.48 13.16
C THR A 67 6.75 -18.36 11.95
N VAL A 68 6.13 -17.81 10.91
CA VAL A 68 5.85 -18.54 9.67
C VAL A 68 6.79 -18.02 8.60
N SER A 69 7.40 -18.90 7.82
CA SER A 69 8.11 -18.52 6.60
C SER A 69 7.94 -19.62 5.58
N GLY A 70 7.56 -19.25 4.37
CA GLY A 70 7.34 -20.20 3.32
C GLY A 70 6.94 -19.54 2.02
N MET A 71 6.87 -20.37 0.99
CA MET A 71 6.30 -19.98 -0.28
C MET A 71 4.84 -20.43 -0.30
N MET A 72 3.95 -19.54 -0.71
CA MET A 72 2.61 -19.91 -1.13
C MET A 72 2.75 -20.50 -2.52
N TYR A 73 2.60 -21.83 -2.61
CA TYR A 73 2.79 -22.62 -3.83
C TYR A 73 1.49 -22.88 -4.60
N ASP A 74 0.34 -22.79 -3.92
CA ASP A 74 -0.98 -22.93 -4.52
C ASP A 74 -1.76 -21.65 -4.28
N TYR A 75 -1.93 -20.87 -5.35
CA TYR A 75 -3.07 -19.96 -5.48
C TYR A 75 -4.38 -20.74 -5.71
N ALA A 76 -4.31 -22.06 -5.91
CA ALA A 76 -5.42 -22.90 -6.34
C ALA A 76 -6.57 -23.04 -5.33
N ASP A 77 -6.40 -22.65 -4.06
CA ASP A 77 -7.45 -22.77 -3.04
C ASP A 77 -7.78 -21.48 -2.26
N SER A 78 -7.18 -20.32 -2.57
CA SER A 78 -7.77 -19.02 -2.18
C SER A 78 -7.15 -17.83 -2.94
N ASP A 79 -8.01 -17.19 -3.74
CA ASP A 79 -7.90 -15.85 -4.32
C ASP A 79 -7.03 -15.69 -5.59
N ASP A 80 -7.67 -15.86 -6.76
CA ASP A 80 -7.22 -15.43 -8.10
C ASP A 80 -6.95 -13.90 -8.21
N GLY A 81 -6.89 -13.19 -7.08
CA GLY A 81 -7.01 -11.75 -7.03
C GLY A 81 -8.44 -11.31 -7.32
N ARG A 82 -8.86 -10.28 -6.61
CA ARG A 82 -10.08 -9.54 -6.87
C ARG A 82 -9.82 -8.45 -7.89
N ASP A 83 -10.80 -8.22 -8.75
CA ASP A 83 -10.83 -7.02 -9.57
C ASP A 83 -11.02 -5.80 -8.68
N LEU A 84 -10.33 -4.72 -9.00
CA LEU A 84 -10.42 -3.46 -8.30
C LEU A 84 -10.97 -2.42 -9.25
N LYS A 85 -12.02 -1.72 -8.85
CA LYS A 85 -12.62 -0.64 -9.62
C LYS A 85 -12.32 0.69 -8.94
N LEU A 86 -11.69 1.60 -9.67
CA LEU A 86 -11.37 2.95 -9.20
C LEU A 86 -12.50 3.91 -9.59
N TYR A 87 -13.13 4.55 -8.61
CA TYR A 87 -14.15 5.57 -8.82
C TYR A 87 -13.63 6.94 -8.40
N VAL A 88 -13.96 7.98 -9.17
CA VAL A 88 -13.57 9.36 -8.89
C VAL A 88 -14.83 10.21 -8.81
N SER A 89 -14.89 11.11 -7.83
CA SER A 89 -16.00 12.07 -7.69
C SER A 89 -15.98 13.09 -8.84
N PHE A 90 -17.15 13.58 -9.27
CA PHE A 90 -17.24 14.54 -10.39
C PHE A 90 -16.59 15.90 -10.12
N ASP A 91 -16.52 16.31 -8.86
CA ASP A 91 -15.76 17.49 -8.45
C ASP A 91 -14.23 17.25 -8.47
N GLY A 92 -13.80 16.00 -8.66
CA GLY A 92 -12.40 15.59 -8.69
C GLY A 92 -11.68 15.72 -7.35
N SER A 93 -12.40 15.93 -6.26
CA SER A 93 -11.82 16.14 -4.93
C SER A 93 -11.44 14.83 -4.24
N SER A 94 -12.11 13.74 -4.59
CA SER A 94 -11.94 12.45 -3.92
C SER A 94 -12.05 11.26 -4.87
N PHE A 95 -11.53 10.13 -4.42
CA PHE A 95 -11.64 8.87 -5.12
C PHE A 95 -11.75 7.71 -4.14
N ALA A 96 -12.31 6.60 -4.61
CA ALA A 96 -12.48 5.37 -3.86
C ALA A 96 -12.17 4.15 -4.71
N MET A 97 -11.97 3.03 -4.02
CA MET A 97 -11.75 1.76 -4.67
C MET A 97 -12.68 0.71 -4.09
N ILE A 98 -13.31 -0.03 -4.99
CA ILE A 98 -14.21 -1.13 -4.67
C ILE A 98 -13.58 -2.41 -5.22
N ALA A 99 -13.74 -3.52 -4.49
CA ALA A 99 -13.31 -4.83 -4.94
C ALA A 99 -14.47 -5.63 -5.53
N ASP A 100 -14.15 -6.55 -6.43
CA ASP A 100 -15.07 -7.51 -7.06
C ASP A 100 -16.16 -6.85 -7.93
N GLU A 101 -17.30 -7.53 -8.03
CA GLU A 101 -18.43 -7.15 -8.89
C GLU A 101 -19.24 -5.97 -8.35
N GLU A 102 -18.95 -5.50 -7.14
CA GLU A 102 -19.62 -4.35 -6.54
C GLU A 102 -19.44 -3.09 -7.42
N GLU A 103 -20.47 -2.25 -7.44
CA GLU A 103 -20.47 -0.97 -8.16
C GLU A 103 -20.70 0.17 -7.18
N CYS A 104 -20.02 1.28 -7.42
CA CYS A 104 -20.26 2.50 -6.67
C CYS A 104 -21.64 3.04 -7.04
N LEU A 105 -22.57 3.05 -6.09
CA LEU A 105 -23.94 3.55 -6.30
C LEU A 105 -24.05 5.08 -6.18
N ASP A 106 -22.95 5.76 -5.91
CA ASP A 106 -22.93 7.22 -5.80
C ASP A 106 -23.12 7.87 -7.18
N PRO A 107 -24.21 8.63 -7.40
CA PRO A 107 -24.54 9.24 -8.69
C PRO A 107 -23.61 10.40 -9.06
N CYS A 108 -22.76 10.86 -8.14
CA CYS A 108 -21.77 11.91 -8.30
C CYS A 108 -20.35 11.35 -8.48
N SER A 109 -20.21 10.05 -8.77
CA SER A 109 -18.94 9.39 -9.07
C SER A 109 -18.95 8.76 -10.46
N ALA A 110 -17.76 8.54 -11.03
CA ALA A 110 -17.60 7.78 -12.26
C ALA A 110 -16.48 6.75 -12.13
N LEU A 111 -16.72 5.58 -12.74
CA LEU A 111 -15.69 4.57 -12.93
C LEU A 111 -14.57 5.14 -13.80
N LYS A 112 -13.35 5.11 -13.28
CA LYS A 112 -12.17 5.68 -13.91
C LYS A 112 -11.32 4.61 -14.57
N CYS A 113 -11.03 3.52 -13.86
CA CYS A 113 -10.30 2.38 -14.41
C CYS A 113 -10.46 1.12 -13.54
N THR A 114 -9.93 0.01 -14.03
CA THR A 114 -9.91 -1.27 -13.33
C THR A 114 -8.48 -1.78 -13.10
N GLY A 115 -8.27 -2.49 -12.01
CA GLY A 115 -6.99 -3.09 -11.62
C GLY A 115 -7.18 -4.44 -10.95
N ARG A 116 -6.10 -4.98 -10.39
CA ARG A 116 -6.04 -6.26 -9.69
C ARG A 116 -5.50 -6.06 -8.29
N SER A 117 -5.99 -6.84 -7.33
CA SER A 117 -5.44 -6.87 -5.97
C SER A 117 -4.15 -7.68 -5.85
N THR A 118 -3.85 -8.53 -6.84
CA THR A 118 -2.63 -9.35 -6.90
C THR A 118 -1.71 -8.89 -8.04
N PRO A 119 -0.39 -9.09 -7.92
CA PRO A 119 0.53 -8.77 -9.01
C PRO A 119 0.31 -9.66 -10.22
N GLU A 120 0.16 -9.06 -11.40
CA GLU A 120 0.04 -9.76 -12.69
C GLU A 120 1.03 -9.17 -13.71
N LYS A 121 1.41 -9.97 -14.71
CA LYS A 121 2.28 -9.50 -15.81
C LYS A 121 1.55 -8.39 -16.59
N GLY A 122 2.23 -7.25 -16.81
CA GLY A 122 1.64 -6.10 -17.50
C GLY A 122 0.94 -5.12 -16.56
N TYR A 123 0.96 -5.37 -15.26
CA TYR A 123 0.44 -4.46 -14.24
C TYR A 123 1.59 -3.91 -13.37
N ALA A 124 1.48 -2.65 -12.95
CA ALA A 124 2.38 -2.02 -11.99
C ALA A 124 1.64 -1.71 -10.68
N PRO A 125 2.33 -1.76 -9.53
CA PRO A 125 1.74 -1.37 -8.27
C PRO A 125 1.44 0.13 -8.27
N PHE A 126 0.26 0.51 -7.79
CA PHE A 126 -0.11 1.90 -7.56
C PHE A 126 -0.25 2.16 -6.08
N PHE A 127 0.29 3.30 -5.67
CA PHE A 127 0.34 3.73 -4.28
C PHE A 127 -0.48 4.98 -4.12
N TYR A 128 -1.28 5.02 -3.05
CA TYR A 128 -1.79 6.26 -2.50
C TYR A 128 -0.79 6.76 -1.46
N ILE A 129 -0.32 7.98 -1.69
CA ILE A 129 0.59 8.67 -0.79
C ILE A 129 -0.05 10.00 -0.44
N ALA A 130 -0.20 10.31 0.85
CA ALA A 130 -0.66 11.62 1.30
C ALA A 130 0.36 12.27 2.23
N CYS A 131 0.65 13.54 1.97
CA CYS A 131 1.55 14.41 2.71
C CYS A 131 0.80 15.69 3.07
N GLY A 132 0.20 15.73 4.26
CA GLY A 132 -0.70 16.82 4.67
C GLY A 132 -1.85 17.02 3.66
N PRO A 133 -1.99 18.20 3.03
CA PRO A 133 -3.06 18.46 2.05
C PRO A 133 -2.76 17.89 0.65
N LYS A 134 -1.52 17.44 0.39
CA LYS A 134 -1.14 16.89 -0.91
C LYS A 134 -1.37 15.40 -0.93
N ALA A 135 -1.82 14.90 -2.07
CA ALA A 135 -2.03 13.49 -2.31
C ALA A 135 -1.53 13.11 -3.71
N TYR A 136 -1.03 11.89 -3.80
CA TYR A 136 -0.55 11.26 -5.00
C TYR A 136 -1.15 9.86 -5.12
N PHE A 137 -1.53 9.50 -6.34
CA PHE A 137 -1.93 8.15 -6.69
C PHE A 137 -1.22 7.76 -7.97
N GLY A 138 -0.39 6.73 -7.90
CA GLY A 138 0.36 6.27 -9.06
C GLY A 138 1.50 5.33 -8.70
N PRO A 139 2.34 4.96 -9.70
CA PRO A 139 3.37 3.94 -9.53
C PRO A 139 4.65 4.45 -8.84
N ASP A 140 4.83 5.77 -8.73
CA ASP A 140 6.02 6.35 -8.11
C ASP A 140 5.92 6.34 -6.58
N LYS A 141 6.59 5.35 -5.98
CA LYS A 141 6.68 5.22 -4.53
C LYS A 141 7.55 6.25 -3.82
N TYR A 142 8.16 7.19 -4.54
CA TYR A 142 9.00 8.22 -3.95
C TYR A 142 8.49 9.62 -4.29
N HIS A 143 7.23 9.73 -4.71
CA HIS A 143 6.68 10.97 -5.26
C HIS A 143 6.85 12.19 -4.34
N PHE A 144 6.63 12.02 -3.04
CA PHE A 144 6.80 13.08 -2.03
C PHE A 144 8.07 12.90 -1.19
N ALA A 145 8.94 11.95 -1.52
CA ALA A 145 10.13 11.73 -0.74
C ALA A 145 11.17 12.82 -1.09
N PRO A 146 11.71 13.55 -0.11
CA PRO A 146 12.79 14.50 -0.36
C PRO A 146 13.99 13.73 -0.91
N VAL A 147 14.61 14.30 -1.94
CA VAL A 147 15.86 13.81 -2.52
C VAL A 147 16.97 14.72 -2.01
N ASP A 148 17.87 14.19 -1.19
CA ASP A 148 19.05 14.96 -0.79
C ASP A 148 19.91 15.26 -2.05
N ASP A 149 20.22 16.53 -2.35
CA ASP A 149 21.10 16.92 -3.46
C ASP A 149 22.58 16.60 -3.13
N ASP A 150 22.91 15.33 -2.95
CA ASP A 150 24.30 14.87 -2.91
C ASP A 150 24.74 14.46 -4.33
N GLU A 151 25.93 14.92 -4.76
CA GLU A 151 26.53 14.68 -6.09
C GLU A 151 26.65 13.19 -6.51
N ASN A 152 26.31 12.25 -5.62
CA ASN A 152 26.30 10.80 -5.86
C ASN A 152 24.89 10.20 -5.95
N GLY A 153 23.85 11.00 -6.19
CA GLY A 153 22.48 10.51 -6.37
C GLY A 153 21.77 10.26 -5.05
N GLY A 154 21.74 11.28 -4.20
CA GLY A 154 20.79 11.55 -3.11
C GLY A 154 20.16 10.41 -2.32
N ILE A 155 20.18 10.52 -0.99
CA ILE A 155 19.40 9.61 -0.14
C ILE A 155 17.92 9.99 -0.25
N VAL A 156 17.12 9.09 -0.82
CA VAL A 156 15.65 9.21 -0.84
C VAL A 156 15.09 8.73 0.50
N ARG A 157 14.29 9.57 1.16
CA ARG A 157 13.69 9.27 2.47
C ARG A 157 12.17 9.13 2.33
N PRO A 158 11.65 7.92 2.05
CA PRO A 158 10.21 7.72 1.77
C PRO A 158 9.28 7.97 2.98
N TYR A 159 9.85 8.08 4.18
CA TYR A 159 9.15 8.36 5.43
C TYR A 159 9.10 9.85 5.78
N LEU A 160 9.62 10.72 4.89
CA LEU A 160 9.51 12.17 5.02
C LEU A 160 8.74 12.71 3.82
N CYS A 161 7.93 13.73 4.06
CA CYS A 161 7.37 14.55 3.02
C CYS A 161 8.37 15.66 2.65
N ASP A 162 8.54 15.92 1.36
CA ASP A 162 9.35 17.03 0.82
C ASP A 162 8.72 18.40 1.12
N ASP A 163 7.44 18.39 1.49
CA ASP A 163 6.65 19.56 1.80
C ASP A 163 6.98 20.06 3.21
N GLU A 164 7.56 21.26 3.29
CA GLU A 164 8.00 21.96 4.52
C GLU A 164 9.42 21.65 5.00
N GLY A 165 10.35 21.37 4.06
CA GLY A 165 11.78 21.28 4.40
C GLY A 165 12.13 20.02 5.19
N GLY A 166 11.33 18.97 5.03
CA GLY A 166 11.53 17.68 5.69
C GLY A 166 11.20 17.72 7.17
N ASP A 167 10.16 18.46 7.58
CA ASP A 167 9.67 18.43 8.95
C ASP A 167 9.36 16.96 9.34
N PRO A 168 10.10 16.37 10.28
CA PRO A 168 9.93 14.97 10.67
C PRO A 168 8.60 14.71 11.39
N SER A 169 7.81 15.74 11.69
CA SER A 169 6.46 15.60 12.24
C SER A 169 5.38 15.30 11.19
N THR A 170 5.68 15.49 9.90
CA THR A 170 4.75 15.19 8.80
C THR A 170 5.08 13.84 8.18
N GLU A 171 4.60 12.77 8.82
CA GLU A 171 4.76 11.40 8.30
C GLU A 171 3.79 11.16 7.11
N PRO A 172 4.28 10.66 5.97
CA PRO A 172 3.43 10.38 4.83
C PRO A 172 2.51 9.19 5.12
N GLN A 173 1.23 9.32 4.79
CA GLN A 173 0.34 8.17 4.76
C GLN A 173 0.59 7.38 3.49
N TRP A 174 0.76 6.06 3.64
CA TRP A 174 1.22 5.18 2.58
C TRP A 174 0.29 3.97 2.47
N ARG A 175 -0.30 3.75 1.28
CA ARG A 175 -1.16 2.59 1.01
C ARG A 175 -0.88 2.02 -0.39
N LEU A 176 -0.65 0.71 -0.47
CA LEU A 176 -0.71 -0.01 -1.75
C LEU A 176 -2.18 -0.18 -2.10
N MET A 177 -2.60 0.43 -3.20
CA MET A 177 -4.01 0.45 -3.60
C MET A 177 -4.37 -0.73 -4.51
N GLY A 178 -3.40 -1.22 -5.27
CA GLY A 178 -3.57 -2.34 -6.18
C GLY A 178 -2.53 -2.35 -7.28
N TYR A 179 -2.75 -3.19 -8.27
CA TYR A 179 -1.93 -3.30 -9.47
C TYR A 179 -2.79 -2.87 -10.66
N PHE A 180 -2.31 -1.91 -11.46
CA PHE A 180 -3.04 -1.37 -12.60
C PHE A 180 -2.21 -1.52 -13.87
N SER A 181 -2.89 -1.62 -15.01
CA SER A 181 -2.23 -1.80 -16.31
C SER A 181 -1.26 -0.66 -16.57
N VAL A 182 -0.01 -1.00 -16.95
CA VAL A 182 0.97 0.02 -17.37
C VAL A 182 0.63 0.63 -18.72
N GLU A 183 -0.07 -0.09 -19.58
CA GLU A 183 -0.49 0.40 -20.90
C GLU A 183 -1.60 1.45 -20.78
N GLU A 184 -2.42 1.35 -19.74
CA GLU A 184 -3.56 2.23 -19.46
C GLU A 184 -3.25 3.22 -18.32
N THR A 185 -1.98 3.46 -17.99
CA THR A 185 -1.57 4.34 -16.88
C THR A 185 -2.16 5.76 -16.99
N GLY A 186 -2.47 6.22 -18.21
CA GLY A 186 -3.18 7.49 -18.44
C GLY A 186 -4.67 7.46 -18.09
N GLU A 187 -5.32 6.29 -18.17
CA GLU A 187 -6.75 6.11 -17.88
C GLU A 187 -7.00 6.05 -16.37
N CYS A 188 -6.07 5.47 -15.61
CA CYS A 188 -6.08 5.45 -14.14
C CYS A 188 -5.58 6.75 -13.47
N ALA A 189 -5.29 7.80 -14.24
CA ALA A 189 -4.86 9.07 -13.67
C ALA A 189 -6.03 9.77 -12.95
N ILE A 190 -5.87 9.99 -11.64
CA ILE A 190 -6.81 10.79 -10.85
C ILE A 190 -6.41 12.27 -10.87
N PRO A 191 -7.34 13.20 -10.59
CA PRO A 191 -7.01 14.61 -10.42
C PRO A 191 -5.93 14.82 -9.34
N LYS A 192 -5.03 15.78 -9.58
CA LYS A 192 -3.94 16.10 -8.64
C LYS A 192 -4.52 16.53 -7.29
N GLY A 193 -4.06 15.91 -6.21
CA GLY A 193 -4.51 16.23 -4.86
C GLY A 193 -5.86 15.62 -4.46
N ALA A 194 -6.47 14.79 -5.31
CA ALA A 194 -7.65 14.04 -4.93
C ALA A 194 -7.35 13.11 -3.75
N GLN A 195 -8.21 13.14 -2.74
CA GLN A 195 -8.04 12.41 -1.49
C GLN A 195 -8.73 11.05 -1.55
N TYR A 196 -8.12 10.03 -0.97
CA TYR A 196 -8.79 8.74 -0.82
C TYR A 196 -9.93 8.85 0.20
N ASN A 197 -11.15 8.49 -0.20
CA ASN A 197 -12.33 8.47 0.66
C ASN A 197 -13.03 7.11 0.55
N GLU A 198 -12.86 6.26 1.56
CA GLU A 198 -13.50 4.94 1.61
C GLU A 198 -15.03 5.00 1.54
N ASN A 199 -15.63 6.07 2.06
CA ASN A 199 -17.08 6.22 2.14
C ASN A 199 -17.71 6.85 0.88
N LEU A 200 -16.92 7.17 -0.16
CA LEU A 200 -17.44 7.77 -1.39
C LEU A 200 -18.54 6.90 -2.02
N CYS A 201 -18.44 5.59 -1.86
CA CYS A 201 -19.39 4.64 -2.45
C CYS A 201 -20.44 4.12 -1.47
N ASP A 202 -20.41 4.58 -0.21
CA ASP A 202 -21.36 4.18 0.83
C ASP A 202 -22.64 5.04 0.82
N HIS A 203 -22.74 6.00 -0.10
CA HIS A 203 -23.93 6.84 -0.26
C HIS A 203 -25.11 6.01 -0.78
N THR A 204 -25.97 5.58 0.15
CA THR A 204 -27.32 5.12 -0.19
C THR A 204 -28.12 6.26 -0.85
N PRO A 205 -28.97 5.98 -1.85
CA PRO A 205 -29.70 7.00 -2.64
C PRO A 205 -30.85 7.69 -1.89
N ALA A 206 -30.62 8.12 -0.64
CA ALA A 206 -31.60 8.82 0.17
C ALA A 206 -31.50 10.36 0.06
N GLU A 207 -30.36 10.92 -0.35
CA GLU A 207 -30.15 12.38 -0.44
C GLU A 207 -30.28 12.98 -1.84
N SER A 208 -30.39 12.16 -2.89
CA SER A 208 -30.72 12.63 -4.24
C SER A 208 -32.17 13.13 -4.41
N ARG A 209 -33.00 13.05 -3.35
CA ARG A 209 -34.39 13.55 -3.34
C ARG A 209 -34.56 15.06 -3.10
N LYS A 210 -33.50 15.86 -3.02
CA LYS A 210 -33.63 17.33 -2.87
C LYS A 210 -33.21 18.19 -4.06
N LEU A 211 -32.87 17.59 -5.20
CA LEU A 211 -32.81 18.31 -6.49
C LEU A 211 -33.92 17.82 -7.41
N GLY A 212 -35.16 18.14 -7.07
CA GLY A 212 -36.32 17.69 -7.83
C GLY A 212 -37.66 18.24 -7.38
N SER A 213 -37.77 19.50 -6.98
CA SER A 213 -39.08 20.17 -6.93
C SER A 213 -38.99 21.69 -7.00
N SER A 214 -38.85 22.23 -8.20
CA SER A 214 -39.70 23.35 -8.63
C SER A 214 -40.00 23.18 -10.11
N GLN A 215 -41.20 22.65 -10.34
CA GLN A 215 -41.85 22.45 -11.62
C GLN A 215 -42.10 23.80 -12.30
N SER A 216 -41.88 23.84 -13.61
CA SER A 216 -42.61 24.71 -14.53
C SER A 216 -44.03 24.17 -14.70
N ALA A 217 -45.05 24.98 -14.40
CA ALA A 217 -46.39 24.83 -14.97
C ALA A 217 -47.18 26.14 -14.88
N SER A 218 -47.67 26.56 -16.06
CA SER A 218 -48.70 27.57 -16.37
C SER A 218 -48.32 29.05 -16.31
#